data_AF-S4PTU3-F1
#
_entry.id   AF-S4PTU3-F1
#
_cell.length_a   1.000
_cell.length_b   1.000
_cell.length_c   1.000
_cell.angle_alpha   90.00
_cell.angle_beta   90.00
_cell.angle_gamma   90.00
#
_symmetry.space_group_name_H-M   'P 1'
#
loop_
_entity.id
_entity.type
_entity.pdbx_description
1 polymer ?
#
loop_
_entity_poly.entity_id
_entity_poly.type
_entity_poly.pdbx_seq_one_letter_code
_entity_poly.pdbx_strand_id
1 'polypeptide(L)'
;MFFTLSEIVQWIGLTVFEIWLNLITITIFTALLALKIEGLVNSAWWTIFAPLFVSDAMNAYFCCIVCIRMTLENSYKASVYRASWSFIFLGLTFV
;
A
#
# COMPACT_ATOMS: atom_id res chain seq x y z
N MET A 1 -22.65 -10.54 -4.34
CA MET A 1 -22.77 -9.16 -4.84
C MET A 1 -21.36 -8.58 -4.86
N PHE A 2 -20.71 -8.56 -6.03
CA PHE A 2 -19.38 -7.97 -6.14
C PHE A 2 -19.55 -6.46 -6.13
N PHE A 3 -18.97 -5.79 -5.14
CA PHE A 3 -18.91 -4.32 -5.10
C PHE A 3 -18.22 -3.81 -6.36
N THR A 4 -18.73 -2.72 -6.92
CA THR A 4 -18.07 -2.10 -8.07
C THR A 4 -16.73 -1.52 -7.62
N LEU A 5 -15.72 -1.56 -8.50
CA LEU A 5 -14.38 -1.02 -8.20
C LEU A 5 -14.47 0.44 -7.74
N SER A 6 -15.43 1.19 -8.27
CA SER A 6 -15.74 2.57 -7.91
C SER A 6 -16.24 2.72 -6.47
N GLU A 7 -17.11 1.83 -6.00
CA GLU A 7 -17.58 1.83 -4.60
C GLU A 7 -16.46 1.48 -3.62
N ILE A 8 -15.60 0.52 -3.96
CA ILE A 8 -14.45 0.12 -3.16
C ILE A 8 -13.46 1.28 -3.00
N VAL A 9 -13.15 1.97 -4.11
CA VAL A 9 -12.29 3.16 -4.13
C VAL A 9 -12.89 4.30 -3.31
N GLN A 10 -14.22 4.47 -3.37
CA GLN A 10 -14.91 5.51 -2.60
C GLN A 10 -14.97 5.21 -1.10
N TRP A 11 -15.13 3.93 -0.72
CA TRP A 11 -15.20 3.50 0.68
C TRP A 11 -13.84 3.50 1.38
N ILE A 12 -12.82 2.97 0.71
CA ILE A 12 -11.48 2.83 1.27
C ILE A 12 -10.67 4.12 1.14
N GLY A 13 -11.07 5.00 0.23
CA GLY A 13 -10.34 6.25 -0.04
C GLY A 13 -9.00 6.04 -0.75
N LEU A 14 -8.58 4.79 -1.01
CA LEU A 14 -7.40 4.44 -1.80
C LEU A 14 -7.70 4.51 -3.29
N THR A 15 -6.68 4.87 -4.05
CA THR A 15 -6.70 4.86 -5.51
C THR A 15 -6.69 3.42 -6.05
N VAL A 16 -7.22 3.25 -7.26
CA VAL A 16 -7.15 1.97 -7.99
C VAL A 16 -5.71 1.49 -8.12
N PHE A 17 -4.76 2.42 -8.25
CA PHE A 17 -3.33 2.12 -8.35
C PHE A 17 -2.77 1.48 -7.08
N GLU A 18 -3.06 2.02 -5.90
CA GLU A 18 -2.60 1.45 -4.62
C GLU A 18 -3.14 0.03 -4.40
N ILE A 19 -4.40 -0.21 -4.79
CA ILE A 19 -5.02 -1.55 -4.72
C ILE A 19 -4.27 -2.54 -5.63
N TRP A 20 -3.97 -2.14 -6.88
CA TRP A 20 -3.22 -2.97 -7.82
C TRP A 20 -1.79 -3.26 -7.35
N LEU A 21 -1.12 -2.25 -6.79
CA LEU A 21 0.25 -2.36 -6.29
C LEU A 21 0.32 -3.34 -5.11
N ASN A 22 -0.60 -3.22 -4.15
CA ASN A 22 -0.73 -4.16 -3.03
C ASN A 22 -1.03 -5.58 -3.50
N LEU A 23 -1.92 -5.74 -4.49
CA LEU A 23 -2.26 -7.06 -5.03
C LEU A 23 -1.07 -7.75 -5.69
N ILE A 24 -0.30 -7.03 -6.53
CA ILE A 24 0.93 -7.56 -7.15
C ILE A 24 1.98 -7.88 -6.09
N THR A 25 2.09 -7.06 -5.07
CA THR A 25 3.08 -7.27 -4.00
C THR A 25 2.79 -8.53 -3.20
N ILE A 26 1.53 -8.72 -2.81
CA ILE A 26 1.11 -9.88 -2.01
C ILE A 26 1.31 -11.17 -2.80
N THR A 27 1.04 -11.18 -4.11
CA THR A 27 1.26 -12.37 -4.95
C THR A 27 2.75 -12.70 -5.09
N ILE A 28 3.62 -11.71 -5.30
CA ILE A 28 5.07 -11.92 -5.34
C ILE A 28 5.60 -12.42 -3.99
N PHE A 29 5.14 -11.81 -2.89
CA PHE A 29 5.54 -12.20 -1.55
C PHE A 29 5.11 -13.64 -1.23
N THR A 30 3.86 -14.01 -1.52
CA THR A 30 3.37 -15.38 -1.27
C THR A 30 4.12 -16.41 -2.11
N ALA A 31 4.45 -16.10 -3.37
CA ALA A 31 5.28 -16.98 -4.20
C ALA A 31 6.70 -17.16 -3.62
N LEU A 32 7.36 -16.07 -3.21
CA LEU A 32 8.69 -16.12 -2.58
C LEU A 32 8.68 -16.86 -1.24
N LEU A 33 7.64 -16.67 -0.44
CA LEU A 33 7.47 -17.32 0.85
C LEU A 33 7.25 -18.83 0.69
N ALA A 34 6.44 -19.25 -0.29
CA ALA A 34 6.26 -20.67 -0.61
C ALA A 34 7.58 -21.34 -1.01
N LEU A 35 8.36 -20.69 -1.88
CA LEU A 35 9.68 -21.18 -2.32
C LEU A 35 10.72 -21.28 -1.18
N LYS A 36 10.66 -20.36 -0.21
CA LYS A 36 11.52 -20.41 0.98
C LYS A 36 11.16 -21.57 1.90
N ILE A 37 9.85 -21.83 2.10
CA ILE A 37 9.36 -22.91 2.97
C ILE A 37 9.74 -24.29 2.41
N GLU A 38 9.67 -24.47 1.09
CA GLU A 38 10.14 -25.70 0.42
C GLU A 38 11.68 -25.84 0.43
N GLY A 39 12.42 -24.82 0.86
CA GLY A 39 13.89 -24.87 0.93
C GLY A 39 14.59 -24.74 -0.43
N LEU A 40 13.86 -24.43 -1.50
CA LEU A 40 14.41 -24.22 -2.86
C LEU A 40 15.28 -22.97 -2.95
N VAL A 41 15.03 -21.97 -2.10
CA VAL A 41 15.71 -20.67 -2.13
C VAL A 41 16.33 -20.38 -0.76
N ASN A 42 17.66 -20.47 -0.66
CA ASN A 42 18.42 -20.11 0.55
C ASN A 42 18.74 -18.60 0.57
N SER A 43 17.70 -17.78 0.50
CA SER A 43 17.84 -16.32 0.61
C SER A 43 17.55 -15.85 2.03
N ALA A 44 18.15 -14.74 2.43
CA ALA A 44 17.86 -14.11 3.72
C ALA A 44 16.38 -13.76 3.86
N TRP A 45 15.85 -13.78 5.08
CA TRP A 45 14.46 -13.36 5.35
C TRP A 45 14.17 -11.94 4.86
N TRP A 46 15.18 -11.06 4.92
CA TRP A 46 15.14 -9.70 4.36
C TRP A 46 14.75 -9.66 2.88
N THR A 47 15.24 -10.59 2.06
CA THR A 47 14.95 -10.62 0.62
C THR A 47 13.50 -11.02 0.34
N ILE A 48 12.92 -11.87 1.19
CA ILE A 48 11.54 -12.34 1.04
C ILE A 48 10.55 -11.25 1.42
N PHE A 49 10.86 -10.48 2.47
CA PHE A 49 10.02 -9.35 2.88
C PHE A 49 10.27 -8.07 2.06
N ALA A 50 11.35 -8.00 1.28
CA ALA A 50 11.68 -6.84 0.45
C ALA A 50 10.54 -6.34 -0.45
N PRO A 51 9.77 -7.20 -1.16
CA PRO A 51 8.64 -6.75 -1.97
C PRO A 51 7.59 -6.00 -1.15
N LEU A 52 7.28 -6.49 0.06
CA LEU A 52 6.33 -5.83 0.97
C LEU A 52 6.81 -4.43 1.36
N PHE A 53 8.09 -4.30 1.71
CA PHE A 53 8.68 -3.00 2.07
C PHE A 53 8.71 -2.02 0.90
N VAL A 54 9.02 -2.48 -0.31
CA VAL A 54 9.01 -1.63 -1.51
C VAL A 54 7.60 -1.11 -1.80
N SER A 55 6.60 -1.97 -1.64
CA SER A 55 5.19 -1.61 -1.82
C SER A 55 4.73 -0.55 -0.83
N ASP A 56 5.06 -0.74 0.46
CA ASP A 56 4.77 0.22 1.51
C ASP A 56 5.43 1.58 1.24
N ALA A 57 6.72 1.58 0.83
CA ALA A 57 7.44 2.79 0.46
C ALA A 57 6.82 3.50 -0.76
N MET A 58 6.38 2.76 -1.78
CA MET A 58 5.69 3.34 -2.94
C MET A 58 4.33 3.95 -2.55
N ASN A 59 3.59 3.29 -1.66
CA ASN A 59 2.31 3.79 -1.14
C ASN A 59 2.51 5.07 -0.32
N ALA A 60 3.51 5.10 0.56
CA ALA A 60 3.88 6.28 1.34
C ALA A 60 4.30 7.45 0.44
N TYR A 61 5.10 7.20 -0.60
CA TYR A 61 5.50 8.22 -1.57
C TYR A 61 4.30 8.84 -2.30
N PHE A 62 3.37 7.99 -2.75
CA PHE A 62 2.15 8.45 -3.42
C PHE A 62 1.27 9.30 -2.47
N CYS A 63 1.10 8.84 -1.23
CA CYS A 63 0.39 9.60 -0.19
C CYS A 63 1.02 10.98 0.03
N CYS A 64 2.35 11.06 0.15
CA CYS A 64 3.08 12.32 0.30
C CYS A 64 2.81 13.30 -0.86
N ILE A 65 2.85 12.83 -2.11
CA ILE A 65 2.57 13.67 -3.28
C ILE A 65 1.14 14.22 -3.24
N VAL A 66 0.16 13.36 -2.94
CA VAL A 66 -1.25 13.76 -2.86
C VAL A 66 -1.44 14.79 -1.74
N CYS A 67 -0.78 14.62 -0.59
CA CYS A 67 -0.81 15.58 0.51
C CYS A 67 -0.26 16.95 0.08
N ILE A 68 0.88 17.00 -0.59
CA ILE A 68 1.50 18.23 -1.07
C ILE A 68 0.59 18.94 -2.06
N ARG A 69 0.05 18.21 -3.06
CA ARG A 69 -0.81 18.79 -4.10
C ARG A 69 -2.09 19.39 -3.53
N MET A 70 -2.73 18.69 -2.59
CA MET A 70 -3.96 19.16 -1.97
C MET A 70 -3.75 20.33 -1.00
N THR A 71 -2.58 20.43 -0.36
CA THR A 71 -2.20 21.60 0.46
C THR A 71 -2.07 22.86 -0.41
N LEU A 72 -1.60 22.71 -1.66
CA LEU A 72 -1.46 23.81 -2.62
C LEU A 72 -2.81 24.33 -3.17
N GLU A 73 -3.81 23.45 -3.30
CA GLU A 73 -5.16 23.75 -3.84
C GLU A 73 -6.16 24.29 -2.80
N ASN A 74 -5.73 24.56 -1.56
CA ASN A 74 -6.51 25.17 -0.47
C ASN A 74 -7.84 24.44 -0.11
N SER A 75 -7.99 23.18 -0.52
CA SER A 75 -9.15 22.31 -0.24
C SER A 75 -8.85 21.37 0.94
N TYR A 76 -8.74 21.96 2.13
CA TYR A 76 -8.13 21.34 3.32
C TYR A 76 -8.92 20.16 3.94
N LYS A 77 -10.26 20.17 3.93
CA LYS A 77 -11.07 19.25 4.75
C LYS A 77 -11.08 17.79 4.29
N ALA A 78 -11.20 17.54 2.99
CA ALA A 78 -11.23 16.17 2.45
C ALA A 78 -9.84 15.53 2.40
N SER A 79 -8.80 16.36 2.32
CA SER A 79 -7.41 15.94 2.19
C SER A 79 -6.81 15.45 3.51
N VAL A 80 -7.07 16.17 4.61
CA VAL A 80 -6.59 15.79 5.95
C VAL A 80 -7.18 14.44 6.38
N TYR A 81 -8.43 14.14 6.05
CA TYR A 81 -9.03 12.85 6.36
C TYR A 81 -8.35 11.68 5.62
N ARG A 82 -8.01 11.86 4.34
CA ARG A 82 -7.24 10.85 3.56
C ARG A 82 -5.79 10.70 4.04
N ALA A 83 -5.12 11.82 4.29
CA ALA A 83 -3.74 11.82 4.75
C ALA A 83 -3.60 11.19 6.14
N SER A 84 -4.50 11.54 7.06
CA SER A 84 -4.54 10.95 8.41
C SER A 84 -4.85 9.46 8.37
N TRP A 85 -5.75 9.01 7.48
CA TRP A 85 -6.04 7.58 7.32
C TRP A 85 -4.83 6.78 6.81
N SER A 86 -4.12 7.28 5.78
CA SER A 86 -2.87 6.64 5.30
C SER A 86 -1.75 6.70 6.33
N PHE A 87 -1.61 7.80 7.09
CA PHE A 87 -0.60 7.91 8.14
C PHE A 87 -0.85 6.93 9.29
N ILE A 88 -2.11 6.72 9.66
CA ILE A 88 -2.49 5.72 10.68
C ILE A 88 -2.19 4.32 10.16
N PHE A 89 -2.48 4.02 8.90
CA PHE A 89 -2.20 2.72 8.29
C PHE A 89 -0.70 2.42 8.22
N LEU A 90 0.10 3.39 7.78
CA LEU A 90 1.57 3.30 7.76
C LEU A 90 2.15 3.17 9.18
N GLY A 91 1.62 3.93 10.14
CA GLY A 91 2.05 3.86 11.54
C GLY A 91 1.76 2.49 12.18
N LEU A 92 0.64 1.87 11.84
CA LEU A 92 0.28 0.52 12.27
C LEU A 92 1.18 -0.57 11.68
N THR A 93 1.76 -0.36 10.49
CA THR A 93 2.71 -1.32 9.89
C THR A 93 4.05 -1.37 10.65
N PHE A 94 4.40 -0.31 11.38
CA PHE A 94 5.66 -0.21 12.14
C PHE A 94 5.55 -0.58 13.63
N VAL A 95 4.34 -0.84 14.16
CA VAL A 95 4.08 -1.31 15.54
C VAL A 95 3.75 -2.78 15.55
#